data_AF-D1NUT8-F1
#
_entry.id   AF-D1NUT8-F1
#
_cell.length_a   1.000
_cell.length_b   1.000
_cell.length_c   1.000
_cell.angle_alpha   90.00
_cell.angle_beta   90.00
_cell.angle_gamma   90.00
#
_symmetry.space_group_name_H-M   'P 1'
#
loop_
_entity.id
_entity.type
_entity.pdbx_description
1 polymer ?
#
loop_
_entity_poly.entity_id
_entity_poly.type
_entity_poly.pdbx_seq_one_letter_code
_entity_poly.pdbx_strand_id
1 'polypeptide(L)'
;MGMPLVLASTGTITPVAYADTYDNLVNAQNQHAASKAREAQLRSQLSGVESSLADKIVELDDLTNNQIPEAQSKVTAANDAAAAAQSEADAAANRLQAARKDKEDLEHKIAQTGEDYDDAHAAVAQVARESMHGSDTSDMMSVMTGSKDTKDFIQSMQSRDAISRNEANAASDAADELNTSMNRGERLKAIEKRIETLKQTADEKAAQAQSTAAKAQAERDALDKLRVQGEAARAELESKQDQLKSDAAKQAAKTVMLSSQVDSYNRQYQKEQAAAAAQVTINQAQGTTRPTSSQTSTPATPSTPSQPSTPATPAQPVTPAAPVTPVTPAAPVTPVTPVTPVTPTPTPVAPSPTGQGTSNGDYGNGYVPGQCTWYAYNRRKEMGINTPSYLGNGGQWWATAPSYGLRVDHVPQVGAAVSFLPGQAWADLTYGHVAVVEAVYGDTILISEMNVKGPYITSTRTLAGAGQFWYVH
;
A
#
# COMPACT_ATOMS: atom_id res chain seq x y z
N MET A 1 3.66 -55.56 12.19
CA MET A 1 3.90 -55.10 10.80
C MET A 1 2.55 -54.71 10.23
N GLY A 2 2.18 -53.48 9.91
CA GLY A 2 2.78 -52.15 9.93
C GLY A 2 1.74 -51.32 9.20
N MET A 3 0.97 -50.50 9.93
CA MET A 3 -0.07 -49.65 9.31
C MET A 3 0.59 -48.49 8.56
N PRO A 4 0.17 -48.16 7.33
CA PRO A 4 0.68 -46.99 6.65
C PRO A 4 0.02 -45.74 7.25
N LEU A 5 0.87 -44.88 7.78
CA LEU A 5 0.55 -43.53 8.25
C LEU A 5 0.23 -42.67 7.01
N VAL A 6 -1.05 -42.37 6.79
CA VAL A 6 -1.47 -41.40 5.77
C VAL A 6 -1.14 -40.00 6.28
N LEU A 7 -0.09 -39.40 5.72
CA LEU A 7 0.22 -37.99 5.91
C LEU A 7 -0.94 -37.15 5.36
N ALA A 8 -1.68 -36.50 6.25
CA ALA A 8 -2.61 -35.45 5.89
C ALA A 8 -1.82 -34.25 5.33
N SER A 9 -1.81 -34.10 4.01
CA SER A 9 -1.39 -32.87 3.36
C SER A 9 -2.33 -31.75 3.79
N THR A 10 -1.83 -30.80 4.58
CA THR A 10 -2.51 -29.54 4.88
C THR A 10 -2.56 -28.69 3.62
N GLY A 11 -3.55 -28.97 2.76
CA GLY A 11 -3.88 -28.10 1.64
C GLY A 11 -4.24 -26.73 2.18
N THR A 12 -3.44 -25.73 1.84
CA THR A 12 -3.82 -24.32 1.98
C THR A 12 -5.07 -24.10 1.14
N ILE A 13 -6.24 -24.07 1.79
CA ILE A 13 -7.47 -23.61 1.16
C ILE A 13 -7.31 -22.09 0.98
N THR A 14 -6.78 -21.68 -0.16
CA THR A 14 -7.04 -20.34 -0.68
C THR A 14 -8.55 -20.25 -0.89
N PRO A 15 -9.28 -19.34 -0.21
CA PRO A 15 -10.68 -19.12 -0.53
C PRO A 15 -10.75 -18.56 -1.95
N VAL A 16 -10.99 -19.43 -2.93
CA VAL A 16 -11.40 -19.01 -4.26
C VAL A 16 -12.79 -18.44 -4.09
N ALA A 17 -12.94 -17.14 -4.36
CA ALA A 17 -14.21 -16.43 -4.32
C ALA A 17 -15.17 -17.01 -5.37
N TYR A 18 -15.87 -18.08 -5.02
CA TYR A 18 -16.87 -18.74 -5.85
C TYR A 18 -18.28 -18.15 -5.68
N ALA A 19 -18.47 -17.20 -4.76
CA ALA A 19 -19.79 -16.65 -4.45
C ALA A 19 -20.27 -15.59 -5.46
N ASP A 20 -19.36 -14.86 -6.11
CA ASP A 20 -19.73 -13.80 -7.07
C ASP A 20 -20.12 -14.35 -8.45
N THR A 21 -19.69 -15.55 -8.84
CA THR A 21 -19.81 -15.99 -10.24
C THR A 21 -21.22 -16.44 -10.63
N TYR A 22 -22.00 -17.00 -9.70
CA TYR A 22 -23.38 -17.40 -9.96
C TYR A 22 -24.33 -16.20 -10.00
N ASP A 23 -24.21 -15.28 -9.03
CA ASP A 23 -25.03 -14.07 -9.00
C ASP A 23 -24.68 -13.14 -10.16
N ASN A 24 -23.41 -13.03 -10.55
CA ASN A 24 -23.04 -12.31 -11.77
C ASN A 24 -23.54 -13.00 -13.05
N LEU A 25 -23.58 -14.34 -13.10
CA LEU A 25 -24.13 -15.07 -14.25
C LEU A 25 -25.65 -14.90 -14.35
N VAL A 26 -26.37 -14.98 -13.22
CA VAL A 26 -27.82 -14.77 -13.16
C VAL A 26 -28.17 -13.32 -13.49
N ASN A 27 -27.40 -12.35 -12.98
CA ASN A 27 -27.56 -10.94 -13.34
C ASN A 27 -27.26 -10.69 -14.83
N ALA A 28 -26.20 -11.29 -15.37
CA ALA A 28 -25.89 -11.21 -16.80
C ALA A 28 -26.97 -11.86 -17.67
N GLN A 29 -27.53 -13.00 -17.25
CA GLN A 29 -28.65 -13.66 -17.94
C GLN A 29 -29.92 -12.82 -17.88
N ASN A 30 -30.24 -12.23 -16.73
CA ASN A 30 -31.40 -11.36 -16.55
C ASN A 30 -31.26 -10.06 -17.36
N GLN A 31 -30.05 -9.46 -17.40
CA GLN A 31 -29.75 -8.29 -18.23
C GLN A 31 -29.86 -8.61 -19.72
N HIS A 32 -29.36 -9.76 -20.15
CA HIS A 32 -29.47 -10.22 -21.54
C HIS A 32 -30.92 -10.51 -21.95
N ALA A 33 -31.72 -11.13 -21.07
CA ALA A 33 -33.15 -11.35 -21.32
C ALA A 33 -33.92 -10.02 -21.40
N ALA A 34 -33.63 -9.08 -20.49
CA ALA A 34 -34.20 -7.73 -20.53
C ALA A 34 -33.78 -6.96 -21.79
N SER A 35 -32.53 -7.13 -22.26
CA SER A 35 -32.05 -6.54 -23.51
C SER A 35 -32.82 -7.07 -24.72
N LYS A 36 -32.98 -8.40 -24.82
CA LYS A 36 -33.78 -9.03 -25.89
C LYS A 36 -35.24 -8.57 -25.90
N ALA A 37 -35.84 -8.39 -24.72
CA ALA A 37 -37.20 -7.89 -24.61
C ALA A 37 -37.30 -6.42 -25.10
N ARG A 38 -36.32 -5.57 -24.75
CA ARG A 38 -36.24 -4.19 -25.25
C ARG A 38 -36.03 -4.15 -26.75
N GLU A 39 -35.12 -4.95 -27.30
CA GLU A 39 -34.91 -5.05 -28.74
C GLU A 39 -36.19 -5.46 -29.47
N ALA A 40 -36.90 -6.49 -28.99
CA ALA A 40 -38.16 -6.92 -29.59
C ALA A 40 -39.23 -5.82 -29.56
N GLN A 41 -39.32 -5.07 -28.46
CA GLN A 41 -40.20 -3.91 -28.33
C GLN A 41 -39.81 -2.79 -29.30
N LEU A 42 -38.51 -2.50 -29.44
CA LEU A 42 -37.98 -1.49 -30.34
C LEU A 42 -38.27 -1.85 -31.80
N ARG A 43 -38.03 -3.12 -32.19
CA ARG A 43 -38.36 -3.64 -33.52
C ARG A 43 -39.86 -3.57 -33.82
N SER A 44 -40.72 -3.81 -32.82
CA SER A 44 -42.17 -3.64 -32.96
C SER A 44 -42.56 -2.16 -33.22
N GLN A 45 -41.95 -1.22 -32.48
CA GLN A 45 -42.16 0.22 -32.67
C GLN A 45 -41.63 0.75 -34.01
N LEU A 46 -40.67 0.03 -34.61
CA LEU A 46 -40.05 0.34 -35.90
C LEU A 46 -40.67 -0.40 -37.10
N SER A 47 -41.81 -1.10 -36.92
CA SER A 47 -42.44 -1.99 -37.93
C SER A 47 -42.94 -1.33 -39.23
N GLY A 48 -42.65 -0.06 -39.47
CA GLY A 48 -42.90 0.65 -40.74
C GLY A 48 -41.72 1.51 -41.22
N VAL A 49 -40.54 1.31 -40.64
CA VAL A 49 -39.29 1.99 -41.00
C VAL A 49 -38.50 1.11 -41.97
N GLU A 50 -37.67 1.74 -42.82
CA GLU A 50 -36.74 1.01 -43.70
C GLU A 50 -35.81 0.11 -42.85
N SER A 51 -35.60 -1.14 -43.30
CA SER A 51 -34.96 -2.17 -42.46
C SER A 51 -33.55 -1.77 -42.04
N SER A 52 -32.76 -1.13 -42.92
CA SER A 52 -31.40 -0.73 -42.59
C SER A 52 -31.35 0.37 -41.51
N LEU A 53 -32.33 1.27 -41.48
CA LEU A 53 -32.43 2.30 -40.44
C LEU A 53 -32.94 1.70 -39.12
N ALA A 54 -33.88 0.76 -39.17
CA ALA A 54 -34.36 0.06 -37.99
C ALA A 54 -33.25 -0.78 -37.33
N ASP A 55 -32.46 -1.49 -38.13
CA ASP A 55 -31.33 -2.29 -37.65
C ASP A 55 -30.25 -1.41 -37.01
N LYS A 56 -29.99 -0.20 -37.53
CA LYS A 56 -29.05 0.76 -36.93
C LYS A 56 -29.51 1.31 -35.58
N ILE A 57 -30.82 1.56 -35.43
CA ILE A 57 -31.38 2.01 -34.14
C ILE A 57 -31.25 0.90 -33.09
N VAL A 58 -31.50 -0.35 -33.48
CA VAL A 58 -31.30 -1.52 -32.63
C VAL A 58 -29.83 -1.74 -32.29
N GLU A 59 -28.93 -1.60 -33.26
CA GLU A 59 -27.47 -1.71 -33.05
C GLU A 59 -26.98 -0.64 -32.05
N LEU A 60 -27.42 0.62 -32.20
CA LEU A 60 -27.06 1.67 -31.25
C LEU A 60 -27.61 1.41 -29.84
N ASP A 61 -28.81 0.83 -29.73
CA ASP A 61 -29.41 0.45 -28.45
C ASP A 61 -28.61 -0.67 -27.77
N ASP A 62 -28.28 -1.75 -28.48
CA ASP A 62 -27.44 -2.83 -27.94
C ASP A 62 -26.05 -2.33 -27.56
N LEU A 63 -25.43 -1.51 -28.41
CA LEU A 63 -24.13 -0.93 -28.13
C LEU A 63 -24.15 -0.05 -26.87
N THR A 64 -25.18 0.79 -26.70
CA THR A 64 -25.29 1.72 -25.56
C THR A 64 -25.72 1.05 -24.27
N ASN A 65 -26.70 0.15 -24.33
CA ASN A 65 -27.35 -0.42 -23.13
C ASN A 65 -26.83 -1.80 -22.74
N ASN A 66 -25.97 -2.43 -23.55
CA ASN A 66 -25.44 -3.77 -23.31
C ASN A 66 -23.91 -3.80 -23.48
N GLN A 67 -23.39 -3.54 -24.68
CA GLN A 67 -21.95 -3.72 -24.97
C GLN A 67 -21.05 -2.74 -24.22
N ILE A 68 -21.40 -1.44 -24.19
CA ILE A 68 -20.61 -0.43 -23.47
C ILE A 68 -20.59 -0.71 -21.96
N PRO A 69 -21.72 -0.95 -21.25
CA PRO A 69 -21.71 -1.30 -19.84
C PRO A 69 -20.93 -2.59 -19.54
N GLU A 70 -21.05 -3.62 -20.37
CA GLU A 70 -20.29 -4.87 -20.21
C GLU A 70 -18.78 -4.61 -20.36
N ALA A 71 -18.38 -3.87 -21.39
CA ALA A 71 -16.99 -3.49 -21.61
C ALA A 71 -16.45 -2.57 -20.49
N GLN A 72 -17.27 -1.67 -19.94
CA GLN A 72 -16.91 -0.88 -18.75
C GLN A 72 -16.63 -1.78 -17.54
N SER A 73 -17.47 -2.78 -17.29
CA SER A 73 -17.26 -3.77 -16.22
C SER A 73 -15.95 -4.55 -16.43
N LYS A 74 -15.69 -5.02 -17.66
CA LYS A 74 -14.41 -5.69 -18.01
C LYS A 74 -13.20 -4.79 -17.78
N VAL A 75 -13.28 -3.51 -18.16
CA VAL A 75 -12.21 -2.54 -17.90
C VAL A 75 -11.97 -2.36 -16.40
N THR A 76 -13.02 -2.23 -15.59
CA THR A 76 -12.89 -2.13 -14.14
C THR A 76 -12.22 -3.37 -13.56
N ALA A 77 -12.73 -4.56 -13.89
CA ALA A 77 -12.14 -5.82 -13.43
C ALA A 77 -10.68 -5.99 -13.88
N ALA A 78 -10.34 -5.59 -15.11
CA ALA A 78 -8.98 -5.66 -15.61
C ALA A 78 -8.05 -4.64 -14.94
N ASN A 79 -8.54 -3.43 -14.63
CA ASN A 79 -7.79 -2.43 -13.86
C ASN A 79 -7.52 -2.90 -12.43
N ASP A 80 -8.53 -3.49 -11.77
CA ASP A 80 -8.39 -4.05 -10.42
C ASP A 80 -7.40 -5.22 -10.41
N ALA A 81 -7.47 -6.10 -11.41
CA ALA A 81 -6.51 -7.19 -11.57
C ALA A 81 -5.09 -6.68 -11.81
N ALA A 82 -4.91 -5.62 -12.61
CA ALA A 82 -3.62 -4.99 -12.84
C ALA A 82 -3.07 -4.33 -11.56
N ALA A 83 -3.92 -3.63 -10.79
CA ALA A 83 -3.54 -3.01 -9.52
C ALA A 83 -3.13 -4.07 -8.47
N ALA A 84 -3.89 -5.16 -8.37
CA ALA A 84 -3.57 -6.28 -7.49
C ALA A 84 -2.23 -6.94 -7.88
N ALA A 85 -2.04 -7.23 -9.17
CA ALA A 85 -0.79 -7.81 -9.67
C ALA A 85 0.41 -6.88 -9.45
N GLN A 86 0.25 -5.57 -9.61
CA GLN A 86 1.28 -4.58 -9.29
C GLN A 86 1.62 -4.59 -7.80
N SER A 87 0.62 -4.59 -6.92
CA SER A 87 0.85 -4.67 -5.46
C SER A 87 1.57 -5.96 -5.05
N GLU A 88 1.28 -7.09 -5.70
CA GLU A 88 2.00 -8.34 -5.46
C GLU A 88 3.46 -8.28 -5.92
N ALA A 89 3.72 -7.63 -7.07
CA ALA A 89 5.06 -7.40 -7.58
C ALA A 89 5.88 -6.52 -6.63
N ASP A 90 5.30 -5.41 -6.16
CA ASP A 90 5.95 -4.50 -5.20
C ASP A 90 6.24 -5.22 -3.87
N ALA A 91 5.29 -6.03 -3.37
CA ALA A 91 5.50 -6.83 -2.17
C ALA A 91 6.61 -7.90 -2.36
N ALA A 92 6.72 -8.51 -3.54
CA ALA A 92 7.81 -9.45 -3.84
C ALA A 92 9.16 -8.74 -3.92
N ALA A 93 9.22 -7.56 -4.55
CA ALA A 93 10.42 -6.73 -4.63
C ALA A 93 10.90 -6.28 -3.24
N ASN A 94 9.97 -5.84 -2.38
CA ASN A 94 10.30 -5.44 -1.00
C ASN A 94 10.84 -6.60 -0.17
N ARG A 95 10.30 -7.81 -0.32
CA ARG A 95 10.83 -9.01 0.35
C ARG A 95 12.24 -9.36 -0.12
N LEU A 96 12.51 -9.24 -1.42
CA LEU A 96 13.84 -9.43 -1.97
C LEU A 96 14.83 -8.39 -1.42
N GLN A 97 14.42 -7.12 -1.35
CA GLN A 97 15.26 -6.06 -0.78
C GLN A 97 15.55 -6.30 0.71
N ALA A 98 14.54 -6.67 1.50
CA ALA A 98 14.71 -7.00 2.91
C ALA A 98 15.70 -8.17 3.09
N ALA A 99 15.56 -9.25 2.32
CA ALA A 99 16.48 -10.39 2.39
C ALA A 99 17.92 -10.00 1.99
N ARG A 100 18.10 -9.10 1.02
CA ARG A 100 19.42 -8.57 0.66
C ARG A 100 20.04 -7.73 1.77
N LYS A 101 19.23 -6.94 2.47
CA LYS A 101 19.68 -6.17 3.63
C LYS A 101 20.05 -7.09 4.80
N ASP A 102 19.24 -8.11 5.08
CA ASP A 102 19.54 -9.11 6.10
C ASP A 102 20.87 -9.83 5.82
N LYS A 103 21.16 -10.10 4.54
CA LYS A 103 22.46 -10.63 4.11
C LYS A 103 23.61 -9.67 4.46
N GLU A 104 23.51 -8.40 4.05
CA GLU A 104 24.54 -7.38 4.30
C GLU A 104 24.80 -7.19 5.81
N ASP A 105 23.73 -7.08 6.60
CA ASP A 105 23.82 -6.95 8.06
C ASP A 105 24.48 -8.18 8.70
N LEU A 106 24.22 -9.39 8.17
CA LEU A 106 24.83 -10.62 8.65
C LEU A 106 26.30 -10.74 8.25
N GLU A 107 26.67 -10.32 7.03
CA GLU A 107 28.06 -10.26 6.57
C GLU A 107 28.88 -9.31 7.44
N HIS A 108 28.36 -8.12 7.76
CA HIS A 108 29.01 -7.19 8.69
C HIS A 108 29.21 -7.79 10.08
N LYS A 109 28.20 -8.52 10.58
CA LYS A 109 28.28 -9.21 11.88
C LYS A 109 29.25 -10.37 11.90
N ILE A 110 29.45 -11.06 10.77
CA ILE A 110 30.44 -12.12 10.64
C ILE A 110 31.84 -11.51 10.62
N ALA A 111 32.04 -10.42 9.87
CA ALA A 111 33.32 -9.70 9.83
C ALA A 111 33.74 -9.18 11.21
N GLN A 112 32.81 -8.54 11.92
CA GLN A 112 33.06 -8.03 13.28
C GLN A 112 33.45 -9.14 14.26
N THR A 113 32.71 -10.26 14.30
CA THR A 113 33.06 -11.39 15.17
C THR A 113 34.38 -12.06 14.75
N GLY A 114 34.78 -11.97 13.49
CA GLY A 114 36.10 -12.40 13.04
C GLY A 114 37.23 -11.54 13.61
N GLU A 115 37.07 -10.21 13.59
CA GLU A 115 38.02 -9.28 14.22
C GLU A 115 38.09 -9.50 15.74
N ASP A 116 36.94 -9.59 16.42
CA ASP A 116 36.87 -9.83 17.87
C ASP A 116 37.56 -11.17 18.25
N TYR A 117 37.33 -12.23 17.46
CA TYR A 117 37.96 -13.55 17.67
C TYR A 117 39.47 -13.52 17.45
N ASP A 118 39.96 -12.84 16.41
CA ASP A 118 41.39 -12.72 16.13
C ASP A 118 42.11 -11.93 17.24
N ASP A 119 41.48 -10.87 17.76
CA ASP A 119 41.99 -10.09 18.89
C ASP A 119 42.01 -10.92 20.19
N ALA A 120 40.91 -11.63 20.49
CA ALA A 120 40.86 -12.54 21.65
C ALA A 120 41.89 -13.66 21.52
N HIS A 121 42.05 -14.24 20.34
CA HIS A 121 43.05 -15.28 20.08
C HIS A 121 44.47 -14.73 20.20
N ALA A 122 44.75 -13.54 19.69
CA ALA A 122 46.05 -12.89 19.83
C ALA A 122 46.37 -12.60 21.30
N ALA A 123 45.39 -12.15 22.10
CA ALA A 123 45.52 -11.94 23.53
C ALA A 123 45.81 -13.25 24.29
N VAL A 124 45.03 -14.31 24.02
CA VAL A 124 45.27 -15.64 24.61
C VAL A 124 46.63 -16.20 24.18
N ALA A 125 47.02 -16.04 22.92
CA ALA A 125 48.31 -16.47 22.43
C ALA A 125 49.47 -15.69 23.04
N GLN A 126 49.30 -14.40 23.34
CA GLN A 126 50.28 -13.60 24.08
C GLN A 126 50.43 -14.13 25.51
N VAL A 127 49.33 -14.33 26.22
CA VAL A 127 49.34 -14.86 27.60
C VAL A 127 49.94 -16.26 27.65
N ALA A 128 49.58 -17.14 26.71
CA ALA A 128 50.17 -18.46 26.60
C ALA A 128 51.68 -18.42 26.31
N ARG A 129 52.16 -17.47 25.49
CA ARG A 129 53.61 -17.28 25.27
C ARG A 129 54.31 -16.76 26.52
N GLU A 130 53.71 -15.83 27.24
CA GLU A 130 54.22 -15.28 28.51
C GLU A 130 54.34 -16.39 29.57
N SER A 131 53.33 -17.26 29.66
CA SER A 131 53.25 -18.41 30.57
C SER A 131 54.17 -19.60 30.16
N MET A 132 54.51 -19.71 28.87
CA MET A 132 55.42 -20.77 28.35
C MET A 132 56.89 -20.33 28.24
N HIS A 133 57.20 -19.04 28.42
CA HIS A 133 58.59 -18.63 28.62
C HIS A 133 59.07 -19.21 29.95
N GLY A 134 60.03 -20.14 29.89
CA GLY A 134 60.40 -21.08 30.97
C GLY A 134 60.90 -20.52 32.30
N SER A 135 60.71 -19.23 32.61
CA SER A 135 60.89 -18.66 33.94
C SER A 135 59.79 -19.08 34.93
N ASP A 136 58.61 -19.51 34.47
CA ASP A 136 57.47 -19.78 35.38
C ASP A 136 57.67 -20.95 36.36
N THR A 137 58.44 -21.98 35.97
CA THR A 137 58.82 -23.05 36.90
C THR A 137 59.80 -22.56 37.96
N SER A 138 60.66 -21.60 37.62
CA SER A 138 61.54 -20.93 38.57
C SER A 138 60.78 -19.93 39.45
N ASP A 139 59.73 -19.28 38.92
CA ASP A 139 58.88 -18.35 39.65
C ASP A 139 57.93 -19.06 40.62
N MET A 140 57.48 -20.29 40.33
CA MET A 140 56.79 -21.15 41.30
C MET A 140 57.66 -21.44 42.53
N MET A 141 58.94 -21.82 42.31
CA MET A 141 59.86 -22.03 43.42
C MET A 141 60.31 -20.72 44.07
N SER A 142 60.42 -19.62 43.32
CA SER A 142 60.72 -18.29 43.84
C SER A 142 59.61 -17.76 44.73
N VAL A 143 58.34 -17.94 44.35
CA VAL A 143 57.18 -17.56 45.17
C VAL A 143 57.10 -18.43 46.41
N MET A 144 57.35 -19.73 46.30
CA MET A 144 57.30 -20.66 47.44
C MET A 144 58.47 -20.49 48.42
N THR A 145 59.64 -20.06 47.96
CA THR A 145 60.83 -19.83 48.80
C THR A 145 61.02 -18.36 49.20
N GLY A 146 60.38 -17.43 48.51
CA GLY A 146 60.46 -15.98 48.71
C GLY A 146 59.27 -15.35 49.44
N SER A 147 58.15 -16.07 49.60
CA SER A 147 57.03 -15.62 50.45
C SER A 147 57.43 -15.66 51.93
N LYS A 148 57.49 -14.49 52.57
CA LYS A 148 57.98 -14.34 53.94
C LYS A 148 57.02 -14.90 55.00
N ASP A 149 55.72 -14.98 54.66
CA ASP A 149 54.64 -15.44 55.54
C ASP A 149 53.50 -16.11 54.75
N THR A 150 52.65 -16.90 55.42
CA THR A 150 51.52 -17.63 54.81
C THR A 150 50.53 -16.72 54.06
N LYS A 151 50.40 -15.45 54.47
CA LYS A 151 49.51 -14.47 53.80
C LYS A 151 50.01 -14.09 52.41
N ASP A 152 51.32 -13.85 52.26
CA ASP A 152 51.92 -13.50 50.96
C ASP A 152 51.85 -14.69 49.99
N PHE A 153 52.06 -15.91 50.51
CA PHE A 153 51.87 -17.13 49.74
C PHE A 153 50.42 -17.28 49.25
N ILE A 154 49.43 -17.12 50.14
CA ILE A 154 48.01 -17.22 49.76
C ILE A 154 47.63 -16.13 48.75
N GLN A 155 48.11 -14.90 48.91
CA GLN A 155 47.79 -13.81 48.00
C GLN A 155 48.41 -14.02 46.61
N SER A 156 49.65 -14.53 46.55
CA SER A 156 50.29 -14.91 45.29
C SER A 156 49.54 -16.06 44.59
N MET A 157 49.09 -17.06 45.36
CA MET A 157 48.31 -18.19 44.85
C MET A 157 46.93 -17.74 44.35
N GLN A 158 46.26 -16.84 45.06
CA GLN A 158 44.98 -16.24 44.64
C GLN A 158 45.13 -15.40 43.36
N SER A 159 46.23 -14.67 43.20
CA SER A 159 46.48 -13.90 41.98
C SER A 159 46.66 -14.78 40.74
N ARG A 160 47.35 -15.92 40.89
CA ARG A 160 47.54 -16.90 39.81
C ARG A 160 46.25 -17.67 39.49
N ASP A 161 45.46 -18.02 40.51
CA ASP A 161 44.13 -18.61 40.29
C ASP A 161 43.22 -17.63 39.54
N ALA A 162 43.35 -16.33 39.80
CA ALA A 162 42.64 -15.30 39.04
C ALA A 162 43.10 -15.20 37.56
N ILE A 163 44.40 -15.34 37.28
CA ILE A 163 44.94 -15.36 35.91
C ILE A 163 44.45 -16.60 35.15
N SER A 164 44.53 -17.79 35.74
CA SER A 164 44.05 -19.03 35.12
C SER A 164 42.53 -19.00 34.85
N ARG A 165 41.75 -18.41 35.75
CA ARG A 165 40.31 -18.16 35.50
C ARG A 165 40.09 -17.18 34.36
N ASN A 166 40.92 -16.14 34.25
CA ASN A 166 40.82 -15.16 33.16
C ASN A 166 41.16 -15.80 31.81
N GLU A 167 42.18 -16.66 31.75
CA GLU A 167 42.53 -17.44 30.56
C GLU A 167 41.42 -18.43 30.17
N ALA A 168 40.85 -19.15 31.14
CA ALA A 168 39.77 -20.09 30.90
C ALA A 168 38.49 -19.39 30.41
N ASN A 169 38.19 -18.21 30.94
CA ASN A 169 37.08 -17.38 30.48
C ASN A 169 37.32 -16.87 29.05
N ALA A 170 38.50 -16.32 28.76
CA ALA A 170 38.85 -15.86 27.41
C ALA A 170 38.79 -16.99 26.36
N ALA A 171 39.21 -18.20 26.72
CA ALA A 171 39.09 -19.37 25.85
C ALA A 171 37.63 -19.83 25.68
N SER A 172 36.80 -19.72 26.72
CA SER A 172 35.36 -20.00 26.66
C SER A 172 34.66 -18.98 25.76
N ASP A 173 34.98 -17.70 25.90
CA ASP A 173 34.41 -16.61 25.10
C ASP A 173 34.77 -16.78 23.62
N ALA A 174 36.04 -17.09 23.31
CA ALA A 174 36.47 -17.39 21.94
C ALA A 174 35.77 -18.63 21.35
N ALA A 175 35.49 -19.65 22.16
CA ALA A 175 34.75 -20.84 21.72
C ALA A 175 33.26 -20.52 21.44
N ASP A 176 32.64 -19.69 22.28
CA ASP A 176 31.26 -19.23 22.11
C ASP A 176 31.12 -18.30 20.89
N GLU A 177 32.10 -17.43 20.64
CA GLU A 177 32.20 -16.59 19.44
C GLU A 177 32.37 -17.41 18.17
N LEU A 178 33.26 -18.41 18.16
CA LEU A 178 33.46 -19.30 17.02
C LEU A 178 32.18 -20.10 16.70
N ASN A 179 31.53 -20.67 17.72
CA ASN A 179 30.26 -21.36 17.55
C ASN A 179 29.17 -20.42 17.01
N THR A 180 29.13 -19.18 17.49
CA THR A 180 28.20 -18.17 17.00
C THR A 180 28.49 -17.79 15.54
N SER A 181 29.75 -17.63 15.17
CA SER A 181 30.21 -17.32 13.80
C SER A 181 29.86 -18.43 12.82
N MET A 182 30.12 -19.70 13.17
CA MET A 182 29.75 -20.85 12.36
C MET A 182 28.24 -20.92 12.10
N ASN A 183 27.41 -20.71 13.14
CA ASN A 183 25.96 -20.63 12.98
C ASN A 183 25.53 -19.45 12.09
N ARG A 184 26.21 -18.30 12.15
CA ARG A 184 25.95 -17.16 11.26
C ARG A 184 26.34 -17.48 9.80
N GLY A 185 27.45 -18.18 9.57
CA GLY A 185 27.88 -18.62 8.23
C GLY A 185 26.90 -19.57 7.56
N GLU A 186 26.32 -20.53 8.29
CA GLU A 186 25.25 -21.39 7.76
C GLU A 186 23.97 -20.62 7.47
N ARG A 187 23.61 -19.68 8.35
CA ARG A 187 22.48 -18.76 8.12
C ARG A 187 22.68 -17.90 6.89
N LEU A 188 23.90 -17.44 6.62
CA LEU A 188 24.24 -16.65 5.43
C LEU A 188 23.97 -17.45 4.16
N LYS A 189 24.47 -18.70 4.06
CA LYS A 189 24.20 -19.59 2.92
C LYS A 189 22.70 -19.84 2.72
N ALA A 190 21.94 -20.00 3.80
CA ALA A 190 20.49 -20.16 3.73
C ALA A 190 19.79 -18.89 3.21
N ILE A 191 20.24 -17.71 3.64
CA ILE A 191 19.72 -16.41 3.16
C ILE A 191 20.06 -16.22 1.68
N GLU A 192 21.26 -16.57 1.22
CA GLU A 192 21.64 -16.49 -0.19
C GLU A 192 20.72 -17.32 -1.09
N LYS A 193 20.48 -18.58 -0.74
CA LYS A 193 19.53 -19.44 -1.45
C LYS A 193 18.10 -18.89 -1.43
N ARG A 194 17.71 -18.26 -0.32
CA ARG A 194 16.41 -17.59 -0.19
C ARG A 194 16.31 -16.36 -1.10
N ILE A 195 17.37 -15.57 -1.22
CA ILE A 195 17.45 -14.42 -2.13
C ILE A 195 17.30 -14.88 -3.58
N GLU A 196 17.94 -15.97 -4.00
CA GLU A 196 17.77 -16.53 -5.35
C GLU A 196 16.30 -16.88 -5.62
N THR A 197 15.66 -17.58 -4.68
CA THR A 197 14.23 -17.94 -4.79
C THR A 197 13.35 -16.69 -4.83
N LEU A 198 13.58 -15.72 -3.94
CA LEU A 198 12.82 -14.47 -3.89
C LEU A 198 13.02 -13.63 -5.15
N LYS A 199 14.21 -13.66 -5.75
CA LYS A 199 14.49 -13.00 -7.02
C LYS A 199 13.65 -13.58 -8.13
N GLN A 200 13.63 -14.90 -8.26
CA GLN A 200 12.78 -15.57 -9.25
C GLN A 200 11.29 -15.22 -9.04
N THR A 201 10.81 -15.25 -7.80
CA THR A 201 9.42 -14.86 -7.48
C THR A 201 9.15 -13.39 -7.82
N ALA A 202 10.09 -12.48 -7.55
CA ALA A 202 9.93 -11.06 -7.88
C ALA A 202 9.88 -10.84 -9.40
N ASP A 203 10.75 -11.52 -10.15
CA ASP A 203 10.78 -11.44 -11.62
C ASP A 203 9.48 -11.99 -12.23
N GLU A 204 8.98 -13.13 -11.73
CA GLU A 204 7.70 -13.72 -12.14
C GLU A 204 6.52 -12.79 -11.85
N LYS A 205 6.48 -12.17 -10.66
CA LYS A 205 5.42 -11.24 -10.27
C LYS A 205 5.47 -9.93 -11.06
N ALA A 206 6.67 -9.42 -11.35
CA ALA A 206 6.84 -8.26 -12.22
C ALA A 206 6.34 -8.55 -13.65
N ALA A 207 6.67 -9.72 -14.21
CA ALA A 207 6.16 -10.13 -15.51
C ALA A 207 4.62 -10.30 -15.52
N GLN A 208 4.05 -10.85 -14.44
CA GLN A 208 2.60 -10.95 -14.27
C GLN A 208 1.92 -9.57 -14.20
N ALA A 209 2.51 -8.61 -13.47
CA ALA A 209 2.03 -7.23 -13.41
C ALA A 209 2.07 -6.54 -14.78
N GLN A 210 3.15 -6.72 -15.55
CA GLN A 210 3.24 -6.21 -16.92
C GLN A 210 2.17 -6.82 -17.84
N SER A 211 1.97 -8.13 -17.77
CA SER A 211 0.96 -8.83 -18.59
C SER A 211 -0.47 -8.37 -18.26
N THR A 212 -0.78 -8.21 -16.98
CA THR A 212 -2.12 -7.76 -16.53
C THR A 212 -2.35 -6.28 -16.86
N ALA A 213 -1.34 -5.42 -16.74
CA ALA A 213 -1.41 -4.03 -17.18
C ALA A 213 -1.66 -3.92 -18.69
N ALA A 214 -1.00 -4.75 -19.51
CA ALA A 214 -1.23 -4.80 -20.95
C ALA A 214 -2.66 -5.27 -21.30
N LYS A 215 -3.19 -6.26 -20.58
CA LYS A 215 -4.60 -6.70 -20.72
C LYS A 215 -5.57 -5.57 -20.36
N ALA A 216 -5.34 -4.87 -19.26
CA ALA A 216 -6.16 -3.73 -18.86
C ALA A 216 -6.16 -2.62 -19.92
N GLN A 217 -5.00 -2.37 -20.56
CA GLN A 217 -4.92 -1.43 -21.67
C GLN A 217 -5.74 -1.90 -22.87
N ALA A 218 -5.63 -3.18 -23.25
CA ALA A 218 -6.40 -3.73 -24.36
C ALA A 218 -7.93 -3.63 -24.14
N GLU A 219 -8.40 -3.88 -22.91
CA GLU A 219 -9.82 -3.71 -22.56
C GLU A 219 -10.25 -2.24 -22.63
N ARG A 220 -9.39 -1.30 -22.21
CA ARG A 220 -9.66 0.14 -22.33
C ARG A 220 -9.78 0.58 -23.79
N ASP A 221 -8.89 0.09 -24.65
CA ASP A 221 -8.89 0.38 -26.08
C ASP A 221 -10.13 -0.24 -26.77
N ALA A 222 -10.52 -1.45 -26.37
CA ALA A 222 -11.74 -2.10 -26.86
C ALA A 222 -13.00 -1.31 -26.48
N LEU A 223 -13.10 -0.84 -25.23
CA LEU A 223 -14.19 0.02 -24.78
C LEU A 223 -14.22 1.37 -25.52
N ASP A 224 -13.06 1.95 -25.79
CA ASP A 224 -12.98 3.20 -26.56
C ASP A 224 -13.47 3.00 -28.00
N LYS A 225 -13.10 1.88 -28.63
CA LYS A 225 -13.59 1.50 -29.96
C LYS A 225 -15.11 1.37 -30.01
N LEU A 226 -15.72 0.71 -29.02
CA LEU A 226 -17.19 0.60 -28.93
C LEU A 226 -17.85 1.98 -28.82
N ARG A 227 -17.26 2.88 -28.02
CA ARG A 227 -17.80 4.24 -27.89
C ARG A 227 -17.70 5.05 -29.19
N VAL A 228 -16.57 4.98 -29.88
CA VAL A 228 -16.40 5.62 -31.20
C VAL A 228 -17.41 5.07 -32.22
N GLN A 229 -17.68 3.77 -32.19
CA GLN A 229 -18.73 3.14 -33.01
C GLN A 229 -20.12 3.70 -32.67
N GLY A 230 -20.44 3.85 -31.38
CA GLY A 230 -21.70 4.44 -30.93
C GLY A 230 -21.87 5.91 -31.34
N GLU A 231 -20.80 6.71 -31.26
CA GLU A 231 -20.80 8.10 -31.72
C GLU A 231 -21.02 8.19 -33.23
N ALA A 232 -20.36 7.34 -34.02
CA ALA A 232 -20.54 7.28 -35.47
C ALA A 232 -21.97 6.86 -35.84
N ALA A 233 -22.52 5.82 -35.19
CA ALA A 233 -23.88 5.36 -35.42
C ALA A 233 -24.91 6.44 -35.05
N ARG A 234 -24.70 7.19 -33.96
CA ARG A 234 -25.55 8.31 -33.56
C ARG A 234 -25.53 9.44 -34.58
N ALA A 235 -24.35 9.86 -35.02
CA ALA A 235 -24.21 10.92 -36.03
C ALA A 235 -24.91 10.55 -37.34
N GLU A 236 -24.84 9.27 -37.74
CA GLU A 236 -25.56 8.80 -38.91
C GLU A 236 -27.09 8.79 -38.69
N LEU A 237 -27.56 8.35 -37.52
CA LEU A 237 -28.98 8.35 -37.18
C LEU A 237 -29.57 9.76 -37.11
N GLU A 238 -28.85 10.74 -36.56
CA GLU A 238 -29.25 12.15 -36.57
C GLU A 238 -29.44 12.67 -38.01
N SER A 239 -28.53 12.32 -38.94
CA SER A 239 -28.65 12.73 -40.35
C SER A 239 -29.83 12.11 -41.09
N LYS A 240 -30.36 10.98 -40.60
CA LYS A 240 -31.46 10.23 -41.22
C LYS A 240 -32.78 10.35 -40.45
N GLN A 241 -32.81 11.16 -39.39
CA GLN A 241 -33.96 11.27 -38.50
C GLN A 241 -35.25 11.69 -39.23
N ASP A 242 -35.13 12.52 -40.28
CA ASP A 242 -36.26 12.98 -41.08
C ASP A 242 -36.92 11.86 -41.93
N GLN A 243 -36.23 10.73 -42.11
CA GLN A 243 -36.76 9.57 -42.83
C GLN A 243 -37.72 8.73 -41.98
N LEU A 244 -37.73 8.92 -40.66
CA LEU A 244 -38.65 8.27 -39.73
C LEU A 244 -40.03 8.92 -39.86
N LYS A 245 -41.02 8.23 -40.44
CA LYS A 245 -42.36 8.80 -40.69
C LYS A 245 -43.32 8.67 -39.50
N SER A 246 -43.14 7.66 -38.65
CA SER A 246 -43.99 7.41 -37.48
C SER A 246 -43.48 8.16 -36.25
N ASP A 247 -44.39 8.79 -35.49
CA ASP A 247 -44.04 9.46 -34.23
C ASP A 247 -43.46 8.47 -33.20
N ALA A 248 -43.96 7.23 -33.18
CA ALA A 248 -43.42 6.17 -32.33
C ALA A 248 -41.96 5.85 -32.69
N ALA A 249 -41.64 5.78 -33.99
CA ALA A 249 -40.28 5.53 -34.46
C ALA A 249 -39.33 6.70 -34.18
N LYS A 250 -39.82 7.95 -34.31
CA LYS A 250 -39.05 9.16 -33.93
C LYS A 250 -38.77 9.20 -32.44
N GLN A 251 -39.74 8.86 -31.59
CA GLN A 251 -39.57 8.82 -30.14
C GLN A 251 -38.59 7.73 -29.71
N ALA A 252 -38.71 6.52 -30.29
CA ALA A 252 -37.78 5.42 -30.04
C ALA A 252 -36.33 5.80 -30.41
N ALA A 253 -36.10 6.32 -31.62
CA ALA A 253 -34.78 6.76 -32.07
C ALA A 253 -34.20 7.87 -31.17
N LYS A 254 -34.99 8.88 -30.81
CA LYS A 254 -34.55 9.95 -29.89
C LYS A 254 -34.16 9.42 -28.51
N THR A 255 -34.88 8.44 -27.99
CA THR A 255 -34.61 7.85 -26.66
C THR A 255 -33.25 7.17 -26.66
N VAL A 256 -32.95 6.38 -27.69
CA VAL A 256 -31.65 5.68 -27.86
C VAL A 256 -30.50 6.66 -28.13
N MET A 257 -30.73 7.69 -28.95
CA MET A 257 -29.71 8.73 -29.17
C MET A 257 -29.40 9.50 -27.87
N LEU A 258 -30.43 9.82 -27.07
CA LEU A 258 -30.27 10.51 -25.80
C LEU A 258 -29.52 9.66 -24.77
N SER A 259 -29.83 8.36 -24.64
CA SER A 259 -29.09 7.47 -23.73
C SER A 259 -27.62 7.39 -24.12
N SER A 260 -27.33 7.30 -25.42
CA SER A 260 -25.96 7.32 -25.95
C SER A 260 -25.26 8.65 -25.66
N GLN A 261 -25.97 9.78 -25.80
CA GLN A 261 -25.45 11.11 -25.51
C GLN A 261 -25.10 11.29 -24.03
N VAL A 262 -25.92 10.74 -23.13
CA VAL A 262 -25.66 10.74 -21.68
C VAL A 262 -24.35 10.02 -21.34
N ASP A 263 -24.04 8.87 -21.97
CA ASP A 263 -22.74 8.19 -21.76
C ASP A 263 -21.56 9.08 -22.19
N SER A 264 -21.66 9.73 -23.36
CA SER A 264 -20.61 10.64 -23.83
C SER A 264 -20.42 11.86 -22.91
N TYR A 265 -21.50 12.44 -22.37
CA TYR A 265 -21.40 13.54 -21.41
C TYR A 265 -20.84 13.10 -20.06
N ASN A 266 -21.28 11.94 -19.56
CA ASN A 266 -20.72 11.38 -18.33
C ASN A 266 -19.20 11.22 -18.45
N ARG A 267 -18.69 10.77 -19.61
CA ARG A 267 -17.25 10.67 -19.87
C ARG A 267 -16.56 12.04 -19.88
N GLN A 268 -17.12 13.04 -20.55
CA GLN A 268 -16.56 14.39 -20.56
C GLN A 268 -16.47 14.95 -19.14
N TYR A 269 -17.54 14.78 -18.35
CA TYR A 269 -17.58 15.21 -16.96
C TYR A 269 -16.54 14.48 -16.09
N GLN A 270 -16.34 13.17 -16.28
CA GLN A 270 -15.29 12.43 -15.58
C GLN A 270 -13.88 12.87 -15.99
N LYS A 271 -13.65 13.14 -17.28
CA LYS A 271 -12.35 13.67 -17.77
C LYS A 271 -12.06 15.06 -17.21
N GLU A 272 -13.05 15.93 -17.15
CA GLU A 272 -12.92 17.27 -16.60
C GLU A 272 -12.63 17.25 -15.10
N GLN A 273 -13.31 16.38 -14.34
CA GLN A 273 -12.98 16.16 -12.92
C GLN A 273 -11.56 15.62 -12.72
N ALA A 274 -11.11 14.67 -13.56
CA ALA A 274 -9.75 14.14 -13.48
C ALA A 274 -8.69 15.20 -13.86
N ALA A 275 -8.95 16.03 -14.87
CA ALA A 275 -8.07 17.13 -15.26
C ALA A 275 -8.00 18.22 -14.18
N ALA A 276 -9.13 18.56 -13.57
CA ALA A 276 -9.20 19.49 -12.44
C ALA A 276 -8.42 18.95 -11.24
N ALA A 277 -8.57 17.66 -10.91
CA ALA A 277 -7.79 17.01 -9.86
C ALA A 277 -6.27 17.04 -10.16
N ALA A 278 -5.86 16.78 -11.39
CA ALA A 278 -4.46 16.85 -11.80
C ALA A 278 -3.87 18.27 -11.71
N GLN A 279 -4.68 19.30 -12.00
CA GLN A 279 -4.26 20.70 -11.95
C GLN A 279 -4.13 21.21 -10.50
N VAL A 280 -4.92 20.68 -9.56
CA VAL A 280 -4.73 20.93 -8.12
C VAL A 280 -3.42 20.30 -7.62
N THR A 281 -3.05 19.12 -8.11
CA THR A 281 -1.78 18.45 -7.75
C THR A 281 -0.55 19.21 -8.25
N ILE A 282 -0.58 19.76 -9.47
CA ILE A 282 0.53 20.57 -10.01
C ILE A 282 0.74 21.86 -9.21
N ASN A 283 -0.35 22.52 -8.77
CA ASN A 283 -0.25 23.77 -8.00
C ASN A 283 0.21 23.55 -6.54
N GLN A 284 0.02 22.36 -5.96
CA GLN A 284 0.53 22.04 -4.62
C GLN A 284 2.04 21.67 -4.62
N ALA A 285 2.59 21.20 -5.74
CA ALA A 285 4.01 20.83 -5.86
C ALA A 285 4.98 22.01 -6.03
N GLN A 286 4.48 23.25 -6.23
CA GLN A 286 5.32 24.46 -6.40
C GLN A 286 5.23 25.47 -5.23
N GLY A 287 4.80 25.03 -4.05
CA GLY A 287 4.78 25.85 -2.84
C GLY A 287 6.15 26.02 -2.17
N THR A 288 7.15 26.61 -2.83
CA THR A 288 8.30 27.19 -2.10
C THR A 288 8.00 28.63 -1.74
N THR A 289 8.03 28.93 -0.44
CA THR A 289 7.88 30.28 0.10
C THR A 289 8.95 31.23 -0.45
N ARG A 290 8.54 32.31 -1.11
CA ARG A 290 9.33 33.54 -1.17
C ARG A 290 8.42 34.77 -1.25
N PRO A 291 8.63 35.80 -0.40
CA PRO A 291 7.73 36.94 -0.34
C PRO A 291 7.98 37.92 -1.48
N THR A 292 7.04 38.86 -1.56
CA THR A 292 6.66 39.72 -2.67
C THR A 292 7.72 40.71 -3.14
N SER A 293 7.79 40.91 -4.46
CA SER A 293 7.94 42.25 -5.04
C SER A 293 7.39 42.28 -6.46
N SER A 294 6.70 43.36 -6.75
CA SER A 294 6.02 43.72 -7.99
C SER A 294 6.99 43.96 -9.15
N GLN A 295 6.65 43.46 -10.35
CA GLN A 295 6.46 44.29 -11.56
C GLN A 295 6.11 43.46 -12.81
N THR A 296 5.40 44.16 -13.68
CA THR A 296 4.80 43.87 -14.98
C THR A 296 5.77 43.28 -16.02
N SER A 297 5.28 42.33 -16.85
CA SER A 297 5.32 42.30 -18.35
C SER A 297 5.60 40.93 -19.01
N THR A 298 4.64 40.53 -19.86
CA THR A 298 4.67 39.71 -21.10
C THR A 298 5.16 38.24 -21.13
N PRO A 299 4.54 37.38 -21.98
CA PRO A 299 4.78 35.93 -22.01
C PRO A 299 5.93 35.56 -22.97
N ALA A 300 6.84 34.69 -22.51
CA ALA A 300 7.88 34.08 -23.34
C ALA A 300 7.62 32.59 -23.60
N THR A 301 7.95 32.17 -24.82
CA THR A 301 7.81 30.85 -25.46
C THR A 301 8.65 29.73 -24.81
N PRO A 302 8.30 28.45 -25.02
CA PRO A 302 8.97 27.31 -24.38
C PRO A 302 10.30 26.98 -25.07
N SER A 303 11.38 26.89 -24.30
CA SER A 303 12.69 26.43 -24.76
C SER A 303 12.84 24.90 -24.63
N THR A 304 13.50 24.33 -25.64
CA THR A 304 13.81 22.92 -25.89
C THR A 304 14.77 22.29 -24.85
N PRO A 305 14.78 20.95 -24.70
CA PRO A 305 15.60 20.26 -23.70
C PRO A 305 17.07 20.20 -24.12
N SER A 306 17.98 20.57 -23.22
CA SER A 306 19.43 20.41 -23.40
C SER A 306 19.91 19.00 -23.04
N GLN A 307 20.79 18.47 -23.89
CA GLN A 307 21.48 17.17 -23.82
C GLN A 307 22.26 16.95 -22.51
N PRO A 308 22.55 15.68 -22.12
CA PRO A 308 23.31 15.36 -20.91
C PRO A 308 24.81 15.65 -21.08
N SER A 309 25.42 16.28 -20.09
CA SER A 309 26.87 16.45 -20.00
C SER A 309 27.58 15.15 -19.57
N THR A 310 28.74 14.92 -20.16
CA THR A 310 29.67 13.81 -19.95
C THR A 310 30.21 13.70 -18.51
N PRO A 311 30.54 12.49 -18.01
CA PRO A 311 31.11 12.29 -16.66
C PRO A 311 32.52 12.87 -16.51
N ALA A 312 32.78 13.49 -15.35
CA ALA A 312 34.12 13.93 -14.97
C ALA A 312 34.99 12.78 -14.44
N THR A 313 36.29 12.86 -14.74
CA THR A 313 37.36 11.92 -14.39
C THR A 313 37.66 11.91 -12.88
N PRO A 314 38.01 10.76 -12.25
CA PRO A 314 38.31 10.69 -10.82
C PRO A 314 39.59 11.43 -10.44
N ALA A 315 39.56 12.15 -9.31
CA ALA A 315 40.74 12.73 -8.67
C ALA A 315 41.54 11.66 -7.89
N GLN A 316 42.88 11.83 -7.87
CA GLN A 316 43.83 10.92 -7.21
C GLN A 316 43.73 10.92 -5.67
N PRO A 317 44.24 9.87 -4.99
CA PRO A 317 44.14 9.71 -3.54
C PRO A 317 45.03 10.71 -2.79
N VAL A 318 44.49 11.33 -1.74
CA VAL A 318 45.27 12.11 -0.77
C VAL A 318 45.81 11.20 0.34
N THR A 319 46.99 11.57 0.84
CA THR A 319 47.78 10.89 1.89
C THR A 319 47.09 10.89 3.26
N PRO A 320 47.17 9.80 4.06
CA PRO A 320 46.59 9.75 5.41
C PRO A 320 47.31 10.67 6.41
N ALA A 321 46.53 11.30 7.29
CA ALA A 321 47.03 12.05 8.45
C ALA A 321 47.42 11.12 9.61
N ALA A 322 48.38 11.58 10.43
CA ALA A 322 48.97 10.88 11.56
C ALA A 322 47.96 10.51 12.69
N PRO A 323 48.24 9.47 13.50
CA PRO A 323 47.29 8.95 14.48
C PRO A 323 47.13 9.89 15.69
N VAL A 324 45.90 10.04 16.16
CA VAL A 324 45.55 10.71 17.42
C VAL A 324 45.64 9.75 18.61
N THR A 325 46.07 10.28 19.76
CA THR A 325 46.25 9.54 21.02
C THR A 325 44.92 9.14 21.66
N PRO A 326 44.84 7.99 22.38
CA PRO A 326 43.60 7.54 23.02
C PRO A 326 43.22 8.41 24.22
N VAL A 327 41.92 8.71 24.35
CA VAL A 327 41.31 9.33 25.54
C VAL A 327 40.87 8.26 26.54
N THR A 328 41.05 8.58 27.82
CA THR A 328 40.78 7.75 29.00
C THR A 328 39.27 7.43 29.16
N PRO A 329 38.87 6.16 29.40
CA PRO A 329 37.47 5.82 29.68
C PRO A 329 36.97 6.36 31.02
N ALA A 330 35.73 6.87 31.05
CA ALA A 330 35.02 7.25 32.26
C ALA A 330 34.48 6.02 33.02
N ALA A 331 34.38 6.15 34.35
CA ALA A 331 33.99 5.11 35.30
C ALA A 331 32.59 4.50 35.05
N PRO A 332 32.36 3.23 35.46
CA PRO A 332 31.09 2.54 35.24
C PRO A 332 29.98 3.06 36.16
N VAL A 333 28.79 3.30 35.61
CA VAL A 333 27.58 3.57 36.39
C VAL A 333 26.87 2.26 36.78
N THR A 334 26.31 2.25 37.99
CA THR A 334 25.65 1.13 38.66
C THR A 334 24.38 0.66 37.95
N PRO A 335 24.00 -0.64 38.03
CA PRO A 335 22.80 -1.16 37.40
C PRO A 335 21.53 -0.71 38.14
N VAL A 336 20.53 -0.25 37.38
CA VAL A 336 19.20 0.11 37.88
C VAL A 336 18.31 -1.13 37.91
N THR A 337 17.51 -1.26 38.96
CA THR A 337 16.53 -2.33 39.20
C THR A 337 15.43 -2.41 38.14
N PRO A 338 14.81 -3.60 37.90
CA PRO A 338 13.78 -3.76 36.88
C PRO A 338 12.46 -3.12 37.34
N VAL A 339 11.93 -2.23 36.50
CA VAL A 339 10.60 -1.62 36.68
C VAL A 339 9.55 -2.55 36.04
N THR A 340 8.43 -2.69 36.74
CA THR A 340 7.22 -3.41 36.32
C THR A 340 6.67 -2.96 34.96
N PRO A 341 5.92 -3.82 34.22
CA PRO A 341 5.41 -3.47 32.90
C PRO A 341 4.34 -2.40 33.02
N VAL A 342 4.64 -1.21 32.52
CA VAL A 342 3.64 -0.15 32.28
C VAL A 342 2.95 -0.41 30.94
N THR A 343 1.62 -0.42 30.99
CA THR A 343 0.71 -0.38 29.84
C THR A 343 1.14 0.73 28.87
N PRO A 344 1.31 0.46 27.56
CA PRO A 344 1.77 1.48 26.63
C PRO A 344 0.72 2.60 26.51
N THR A 345 1.13 3.79 26.95
CA THR A 345 0.46 5.06 26.62
C THR A 345 0.74 5.35 25.13
N PRO A 346 -0.27 5.72 24.33
CA PRO A 346 -0.11 5.92 22.89
C PRO A 346 0.90 7.05 22.59
N THR A 347 1.88 6.72 21.77
CA THR A 347 2.84 7.67 21.18
C THR A 347 2.07 8.71 20.35
N PRO A 348 2.35 10.02 20.47
CA PRO A 348 1.70 11.02 19.63
C PRO A 348 2.19 10.84 18.19
N VAL A 349 1.29 10.36 17.33
CA VAL A 349 1.50 10.26 15.88
C VAL A 349 1.42 11.67 15.31
N ALA A 350 2.36 12.02 14.43
CA ALA A 350 2.40 13.30 13.75
C ALA A 350 1.04 13.59 13.06
N PRO A 351 0.47 14.81 13.20
CA PRO A 351 -0.80 15.14 12.58
C PRO A 351 -0.69 15.16 11.05
N SER A 352 -1.70 14.61 10.36
CA SER A 352 -1.93 14.83 8.93
C SER A 352 -1.89 16.33 8.61
N PRO A 353 -1.38 16.74 7.43
CA PRO A 353 -1.29 18.16 7.03
C PRO A 353 -2.66 18.88 6.97
N THR A 354 -3.77 18.15 7.04
CA THR A 354 -5.16 18.64 7.04
C THR A 354 -5.87 18.53 8.39
N GLY A 355 -5.22 17.97 9.43
CA GLY A 355 -5.85 17.65 10.72
C GLY A 355 -6.96 16.59 10.62
N GLN A 356 -6.93 15.77 9.57
CA GLN A 356 -7.89 14.70 9.27
C GLN A 356 -7.22 13.31 9.26
N GLY A 357 -7.90 12.30 9.79
CA GLY A 357 -7.48 10.92 9.77
C GLY A 357 -6.56 10.51 10.92
N THR A 358 -6.34 9.20 11.04
CA THR A 358 -5.42 8.60 12.02
C THR A 358 -4.90 7.28 11.48
N SER A 359 -3.63 6.97 11.76
CA SER A 359 -3.09 5.62 11.50
C SER A 359 -3.39 4.65 12.65
N ASN A 360 -3.95 5.12 13.77
CA ASN A 360 -4.32 4.28 14.90
C ASN A 360 -5.49 3.36 14.53
N GLY A 361 -5.30 2.05 14.61
CA GLY A 361 -6.31 1.07 14.26
C GLY A 361 -6.59 0.90 12.77
N ASP A 362 -5.73 1.45 11.90
CA ASP A 362 -5.77 1.21 10.45
C ASP A 362 -4.88 0.01 10.08
N TYR A 363 -5.52 -1.13 9.83
CA TYR A 363 -4.93 -2.40 9.42
C TYR A 363 -5.26 -2.74 7.95
N GLY A 364 -5.76 -1.78 7.17
CA GLY A 364 -6.35 -2.03 5.85
C GLY A 364 -7.87 -2.00 5.87
N ASN A 365 -8.52 -2.11 4.71
CA ASN A 365 -9.98 -2.04 4.63
C ASN A 365 -10.61 -3.30 5.24
N GLY A 366 -11.10 -3.20 6.48
CA GLY A 366 -11.75 -4.28 7.22
C GLY A 366 -13.27 -4.38 6.98
N TYR A 367 -13.84 -3.52 6.14
CA TYR A 367 -15.28 -3.46 5.89
C TYR A 367 -15.68 -4.38 4.74
N VAL A 368 -16.95 -4.78 4.71
CA VAL A 368 -17.48 -5.67 3.66
C VAL A 368 -17.53 -4.92 2.32
N PRO A 369 -16.92 -5.46 1.24
CA PRO A 369 -16.97 -4.84 -0.08
C PRO A 369 -18.39 -4.52 -0.55
N GLY A 370 -18.55 -3.40 -1.26
CA GLY A 370 -19.85 -2.96 -1.75
C GLY A 370 -20.74 -2.24 -0.73
N GLN A 371 -20.28 -2.11 0.53
CA GLN A 371 -20.98 -1.37 1.59
C GLN A 371 -20.53 0.09 1.69
N CYS A 372 -21.38 0.92 2.33
CA CYS A 372 -21.10 2.33 2.59
C CYS A 372 -19.78 2.55 3.35
N THR A 373 -19.49 1.72 4.35
CA THR A 373 -18.27 1.79 5.18
C THR A 373 -17.01 1.42 4.40
N TRP A 374 -17.10 0.42 3.52
CA TRP A 374 -15.99 0.02 2.64
C TRP A 374 -15.64 1.12 1.64
N TYR A 375 -16.66 1.73 1.04
CA TYR A 375 -16.46 2.88 0.15
C TYR A 375 -15.86 4.07 0.89
N ALA A 376 -16.40 4.44 2.05
CA ALA A 376 -15.90 5.56 2.83
C ALA A 376 -14.44 5.38 3.27
N TYR A 377 -14.03 4.17 3.65
CA TYR A 377 -12.62 3.86 3.94
C TYR A 377 -11.74 4.06 2.70
N ASN A 378 -12.11 3.46 1.56
CA ASN A 378 -11.29 3.53 0.35
C ASN A 378 -11.21 4.95 -0.21
N ARG A 379 -12.33 5.68 -0.23
CA ARG A 379 -12.40 7.03 -0.74
C ARG A 379 -11.60 8.01 0.11
N ARG A 380 -11.63 7.87 1.44
CA ARG A 380 -10.75 8.65 2.34
C ARG A 380 -9.28 8.29 2.13
N LYS A 381 -8.96 7.02 1.91
CA LYS A 381 -7.60 6.58 1.59
C LYS A 381 -7.09 7.14 0.25
N GLU A 382 -7.93 7.23 -0.78
CA GLU A 382 -7.62 7.91 -2.05
C GLU A 382 -7.30 9.40 -1.83
N MET A 383 -7.94 10.03 -0.86
CA MET A 383 -7.68 11.41 -0.45
C MET A 383 -6.47 11.55 0.51
N GLY A 384 -5.74 10.46 0.79
CA GLY A 384 -4.60 10.44 1.71
C GLY A 384 -4.99 10.53 3.19
N ILE A 385 -6.25 10.25 3.53
CA ILE A 385 -6.79 10.31 4.89
C ILE A 385 -6.93 8.89 5.44
N ASN A 386 -6.06 8.52 6.37
CA ASN A 386 -6.11 7.22 7.01
C ASN A 386 -7.36 7.11 7.90
N THR A 387 -8.04 5.97 7.81
CA THR A 387 -9.28 5.69 8.53
C THR A 387 -9.13 4.35 9.28
N PRO A 388 -9.55 4.24 10.54
CA PRO A 388 -9.51 2.97 11.27
C PRO A 388 -10.35 1.88 10.59
N SER A 389 -9.87 0.64 10.69
CA SER A 389 -10.47 -0.54 10.05
C SER A 389 -11.75 -1.03 10.72
N TYR A 390 -12.03 -0.60 11.95
CA TYR A 390 -13.08 -1.16 12.81
C TYR A 390 -13.91 -0.09 13.53
N LEU A 391 -14.53 0.83 12.78
CA LEU A 391 -15.45 1.84 13.32
C LEU A 391 -16.90 1.35 13.48
N GLY A 392 -17.20 0.14 13.00
CA GLY A 392 -18.53 -0.45 13.04
C GLY A 392 -19.41 -0.04 11.84
N ASN A 393 -20.72 0.00 12.05
CA ASN A 393 -21.69 0.38 11.03
C ASN A 393 -21.62 1.88 10.71
N GLY A 394 -22.12 2.29 9.53
CA GLY A 394 -22.00 3.68 9.07
C GLY A 394 -22.51 4.73 10.06
N GLY A 395 -23.63 4.46 10.75
CA GLY A 395 -24.17 5.35 11.78
C GLY A 395 -23.44 5.34 13.12
N GLN A 396 -22.45 4.48 13.30
CA GLN A 396 -21.64 4.36 14.52
C GLN A 396 -20.27 5.04 14.39
N TRP A 397 -19.87 5.44 13.18
CA TRP A 397 -18.54 6.01 12.94
C TRP A 397 -18.27 7.24 13.81
N TRP A 398 -19.25 8.12 13.99
CA TRP A 398 -19.10 9.29 14.87
C TRP A 398 -18.83 8.94 16.34
N ALA A 399 -19.42 7.85 16.83
CA ALA A 399 -19.30 7.44 18.23
C ALA A 399 -17.99 6.67 18.50
N THR A 400 -17.54 5.87 17.54
CA THR A 400 -16.35 5.01 17.69
C THR A 400 -15.06 5.77 17.34
N ALA A 401 -15.10 6.67 16.37
CA ALA A 401 -13.92 7.38 15.86
C ALA A 401 -13.09 8.14 16.92
N PRO A 402 -13.67 8.80 17.95
CA PRO A 402 -12.90 9.46 18.98
C PRO A 402 -11.98 8.52 19.77
N SER A 403 -12.35 7.24 19.92
CA SER A 403 -11.50 6.26 20.61
C SER A 403 -10.21 5.93 19.85
N TYR A 404 -10.19 6.20 18.53
CA TYR A 404 -9.02 6.08 17.66
C TYR A 404 -8.25 7.42 17.51
N GLY A 405 -8.69 8.48 18.20
CA GLY A 405 -8.06 9.80 18.19
C GLY A 405 -8.50 10.71 17.05
N LEU A 406 -9.59 10.37 16.35
CA LEU A 406 -10.15 11.23 15.30
C LEU A 406 -10.98 12.35 15.91
N ARG A 407 -10.92 13.53 15.30
CA ARG A 407 -11.82 14.64 15.65
C ARG A 407 -13.20 14.36 15.09
N VAL A 408 -14.22 14.56 15.92
CA VAL A 408 -15.62 14.43 15.53
C VAL A 408 -16.39 15.67 15.95
N ASP A 409 -16.97 16.37 14.98
CA ASP A 409 -17.73 17.59 15.19
C ASP A 409 -18.82 17.77 14.11
N HIS A 410 -19.45 18.95 14.07
CA HIS A 410 -20.52 19.30 13.13
C HIS A 410 -20.05 20.22 11.98
N VAL A 411 -18.74 20.36 11.80
CA VAL A 411 -18.15 21.24 10.79
C VAL A 411 -17.84 20.44 9.53
N PRO A 412 -18.53 20.68 8.41
CA PRO A 412 -18.23 19.98 7.18
C PRO A 412 -16.84 20.35 6.66
N GLN A 413 -16.04 19.34 6.32
CA GLN A 413 -14.73 19.51 5.69
C GLN A 413 -14.61 18.48 4.57
N VAL A 414 -14.06 18.90 3.42
CA VAL A 414 -13.74 17.98 2.32
C VAL A 414 -12.87 16.83 2.86
N GLY A 415 -13.21 15.60 2.49
CA GLY A 415 -12.54 14.38 2.97
C GLY A 415 -13.00 13.86 4.33
N ALA A 416 -13.84 14.58 5.07
CA ALA A 416 -14.47 14.04 6.27
C ALA A 416 -15.48 12.94 5.91
N ALA A 417 -15.60 11.91 6.75
CA ALA A 417 -16.71 10.96 6.67
C ALA A 417 -17.91 11.54 7.40
N VAL A 418 -19.03 11.74 6.70
CA VAL A 418 -20.29 12.11 7.33
C VAL A 418 -21.02 10.84 7.78
N SER A 419 -21.32 10.76 9.08
CA SER A 419 -22.01 9.63 9.70
C SER A 419 -23.47 10.00 9.94
N PHE A 420 -24.38 9.22 9.36
CA PHE A 420 -25.83 9.38 9.49
C PHE A 420 -26.37 8.42 10.53
N LEU A 421 -27.05 8.97 11.54
CA LEU A 421 -27.79 8.17 12.52
C LEU A 421 -28.90 7.35 11.83
N PRO A 422 -29.34 6.24 12.43
CA PRO A 422 -30.43 5.44 11.86
C PRO A 422 -31.68 6.29 11.58
N GLY A 423 -32.19 6.25 10.34
CA GLY A 423 -33.33 7.05 9.88
C GLY A 423 -33.04 8.52 9.54
N GLN A 424 -31.80 9.01 9.70
CA GLN A 424 -31.42 10.38 9.36
C GLN A 424 -31.10 10.50 7.85
N ALA A 425 -31.65 11.50 7.16
CA ALA A 425 -31.39 11.76 5.73
C ALA A 425 -31.55 10.51 4.82
N TRP A 426 -32.59 9.70 5.08
CA TRP A 426 -32.88 8.44 4.36
C TRP A 426 -31.84 7.33 4.59
N ALA A 427 -31.04 7.44 5.64
CA ALA A 427 -30.18 6.34 6.09
C ALA A 427 -31.00 5.15 6.58
N ASP A 428 -30.40 3.96 6.51
CA ASP A 428 -31.02 2.73 6.99
C ASP A 428 -31.47 2.87 8.46
N LEU A 429 -32.67 2.35 8.76
CA LEU A 429 -33.31 2.47 10.07
C LEU A 429 -32.61 1.67 11.18
N THR A 430 -31.70 0.76 10.83
CA THR A 430 -30.98 -0.11 11.78
C THR A 430 -29.50 0.21 11.84
N TYR A 431 -28.85 0.41 10.69
CA TYR A 431 -27.39 0.50 10.58
C TYR A 431 -26.88 1.94 10.40
N GLY A 432 -27.78 2.89 10.11
CA GLY A 432 -27.40 4.23 9.70
C GLY A 432 -26.67 4.23 8.35
N HIS A 433 -25.87 5.25 8.09
CA HIS A 433 -25.13 5.37 6.83
C HIS A 433 -23.83 6.14 7.01
N VAL A 434 -22.89 5.99 6.08
CA VAL A 434 -21.68 6.82 6.03
C VAL A 434 -21.34 7.19 4.59
N ALA A 435 -20.96 8.44 4.38
CA ALA A 435 -20.55 8.98 3.09
C ALA A 435 -19.30 9.84 3.25
N VAL A 436 -18.64 10.22 2.15
CA VAL A 436 -17.48 11.11 2.16
C VAL A 436 -17.86 12.47 1.59
N VAL A 437 -17.43 13.54 2.25
CA VAL A 437 -17.66 14.91 1.79
C VAL A 437 -16.70 15.22 0.64
N GLU A 438 -17.25 15.46 -0.55
CA GLU A 438 -16.49 15.80 -1.76
C GLU A 438 -16.33 17.32 -1.93
N ALA A 439 -17.34 18.10 -1.52
CA ALA A 439 -17.29 19.56 -1.56
C ALA A 439 -18.20 20.20 -0.49
N VAL A 440 -17.84 21.41 -0.07
CA VAL A 440 -18.59 22.21 0.90
C VAL A 440 -18.92 23.57 0.28
N TYR A 441 -20.21 23.90 0.22
CA TYR A 441 -20.78 25.13 -0.32
C TYR A 441 -21.57 25.85 0.79
N GLY A 442 -20.86 26.39 1.78
CA GLY A 442 -21.49 26.99 2.96
C GLY A 442 -22.25 25.94 3.78
N ASP A 443 -23.58 26.08 3.91
CA ASP A 443 -24.45 25.14 4.64
C ASP A 443 -24.90 23.93 3.79
N THR A 444 -24.37 23.80 2.57
CA THR A 444 -24.67 22.69 1.67
C THR A 444 -23.41 21.88 1.39
N ILE A 445 -23.51 20.55 1.39
CA ILE A 445 -22.40 19.63 1.08
C ILE A 445 -22.73 18.74 -0.10
N LEU A 446 -21.72 18.46 -0.92
CA LEU A 446 -21.74 17.37 -1.89
C LEU A 446 -21.09 16.15 -1.25
N ILE A 447 -21.81 15.04 -1.24
CA ILE A 447 -21.29 13.77 -0.70
C ILE A 447 -21.21 12.71 -1.80
N SER A 448 -20.26 11.81 -1.64
CA SER A 448 -20.18 10.54 -2.36
C SER A 448 -20.40 9.38 -1.40
N GLU A 449 -21.18 8.40 -1.85
CA GLU A 449 -21.58 7.28 -1.00
C GLU A 449 -21.80 6.01 -1.82
N MET A 450 -21.84 4.86 -1.15
CA MET A 450 -22.10 3.56 -1.77
C MET A 450 -23.19 2.83 -1.01
N ASN A 451 -23.95 1.98 -1.71
CA ASN A 451 -24.99 1.15 -1.11
C ASN A 451 -26.24 1.91 -0.63
N VAL A 452 -26.52 3.08 -1.22
CA VAL A 452 -27.82 3.77 -1.06
C VAL A 452 -28.79 3.36 -2.17
N LYS A 453 -28.29 3.20 -3.40
CA LYS A 453 -29.09 2.78 -4.56
C LYS A 453 -29.00 1.28 -4.87
N GLY A 454 -28.18 0.55 -4.10
CA GLY A 454 -27.92 -0.88 -4.23
C GLY A 454 -26.45 -1.23 -3.95
N PRO A 455 -26.14 -2.50 -3.63
CA PRO A 455 -24.77 -2.94 -3.36
C PRO A 455 -23.83 -2.58 -4.51
N TYR A 456 -22.61 -2.13 -4.19
CA TYR A 456 -21.59 -1.65 -5.15
C TYR A 456 -21.97 -0.45 -6.01
N ILE A 457 -23.18 0.12 -5.86
CA ILE A 457 -23.57 1.32 -6.58
C ILE A 457 -23.06 2.54 -5.81
N THR A 458 -22.12 3.26 -6.41
CA THR A 458 -21.74 4.59 -5.95
C THR A 458 -22.75 5.61 -6.45
N SER A 459 -23.09 6.56 -5.59
CA SER A 459 -23.92 7.69 -5.93
C SER A 459 -23.40 8.94 -5.26
N THR A 460 -23.72 10.09 -5.86
CA THR A 460 -23.51 11.38 -5.23
C THR A 460 -24.85 12.05 -4.99
N ARG A 461 -24.94 12.83 -3.92
CA ARG A 461 -26.07 13.72 -3.67
C ARG A 461 -25.63 14.95 -2.91
N THR A 462 -26.45 15.99 -3.01
CA THR A 462 -26.26 17.25 -2.30
C THR A 462 -27.19 17.28 -1.09
N LEU A 463 -26.65 17.67 0.07
CA LEU A 463 -27.38 17.78 1.32
C LEU A 463 -27.28 19.22 1.85
N ALA A 464 -28.43 19.80 2.21
CA ALA A 464 -28.50 21.09 2.91
C ALA A 464 -28.59 20.88 4.44
N GLY A 465 -28.29 21.93 5.22
CA GLY A 465 -28.26 21.85 6.67
C GLY A 465 -27.03 21.09 7.17
N ALA A 466 -25.86 21.37 6.59
CA ALA A 466 -24.63 20.61 6.86
C ALA A 466 -24.30 20.52 8.36
N GLY A 467 -24.63 21.55 9.15
CA GLY A 467 -24.40 21.55 10.60
C GLY A 467 -25.20 20.52 11.41
N GLN A 468 -26.15 19.79 10.81
CA GLN A 468 -26.99 18.80 11.52
C GLN A 468 -26.41 17.37 11.52
N PHE A 469 -25.31 17.15 10.80
CA PHE A 469 -24.67 15.84 10.66
C PHE A 469 -23.36 15.75 11.44
N TRP A 470 -22.93 14.52 11.75
CA TRP A 470 -21.65 14.28 12.40
C TRP A 470 -20.55 14.02 11.38
N TYR A 471 -19.45 14.74 11.48
CA TYR A 471 -18.28 14.59 10.61
C TYR A 471 -17.12 13.98 11.38
N VAL A 472 -16.57 12.91 10.83
CA VAL A 472 -15.35 12.26 11.30
C VAL A 472 -14.20 12.74 10.43
N HIS A 473 -13.26 13.46 11.05
CA HIS A 473 -12.17 14.14 10.35
C HIS A 473 -10.95 13.26 10.20
#